data_AF-A0A1F9E100-F1
#
_entry.id   AF-A0A1F9E100-F1
#
_cell.length_a   1.000
_cell.length_b   1.000
_cell.length_c   1.000
_cell.angle_alpha   90.00
_cell.angle_beta   90.00
_cell.angle_gamma   90.00
#
_symmetry.space_group_name_H-M   'P 1'
#
loop_
_entity.id
_entity.type
_entity.pdbx_description
1 polymer ?
#
loop_
_entity_poly.entity_id
_entity_poly.type
_entity_poly.pdbx_seq_one_letter_code
_entity_poly.pdbx_strand_id
1 'polypeptide(L)'
;MIGFLIGTIVLTTMIFTIIQFSLLWAGQGAIETAAHFAARKFALNARADFQKAKASALAEASSLCRHRPGGMWGTAALTSLNFARNGEDATATRALSGEAYRIRLTHGVELIVPWMDRILFLLAPVPKVCIADKYYLLLHASRWVTVE
;
A
#
# COMPACT_ATOMS: atom_id res chain seq x y z
N MET A 1 29.71 -16.40 29.59
CA MET A 1 28.79 -17.11 28.66
C MET A 1 27.43 -16.42 28.53
N ILE A 2 26.74 -16.09 29.64
CA ILE A 2 25.40 -15.45 29.61
C ILE A 2 25.39 -14.09 28.86
N GLY A 3 26.37 -13.22 29.09
CA GLY A 3 26.43 -11.92 28.41
C GLY A 3 26.60 -12.01 26.89
N PHE A 4 27.31 -13.04 26.39
CA PHE A 4 27.47 -13.27 24.96
C PHE A 4 26.15 -13.74 24.34
N LEU A 5 25.42 -14.64 25.03
CA LEU A 5 24.12 -15.14 24.60
C LEU A 5 23.08 -14.02 24.48
N ILE A 6 23.00 -13.15 25.50
CA ILE A 6 22.10 -11.99 25.51
C ILE A 6 22.51 -11.01 24.41
N GLY A 7 23.81 -10.73 24.25
CA GLY A 7 24.32 -9.87 23.20
C GLY A 7 23.96 -10.38 21.80
N THR A 8 24.06 -11.69 21.56
CA THR A 8 23.67 -12.29 20.27
C THR A 8 22.17 -12.18 20.01
N ILE A 9 21.31 -12.37 21.02
CA ILE A 9 19.85 -12.21 20.89
C ILE A 9 19.50 -10.75 20.58
N VAL A 10 20.10 -9.79 21.29
CA VAL A 10 19.87 -8.37 21.04
C VAL A 10 20.34 -7.99 19.63
N LEU A 11 21.53 -8.42 19.22
CA LEU A 11 22.08 -8.10 17.90
C LEU A 11 21.20 -8.69 16.78
N THR A 12 20.76 -9.94 16.92
CA THR A 12 19.88 -10.58 15.92
C THR A 12 18.55 -9.88 15.82
N THR A 13 17.89 -9.56 16.94
CA THR A 13 16.63 -8.78 16.91
C THR A 13 16.82 -7.41 16.26
N MET A 14 17.92 -6.71 16.53
CA MET A 14 18.22 -5.42 15.91
C MET A 14 18.36 -5.55 14.38
N ILE A 15 19.12 -6.53 13.91
CA ILE A 15 19.33 -6.79 12.47
C ILE A 15 18.00 -7.09 11.78
N PHE A 16 17.17 -7.98 12.34
CA PHE A 16 15.87 -8.30 11.77
C PHE A 16 14.92 -7.09 11.76
N THR A 17 14.97 -6.25 12.80
CA THR A 17 14.18 -5.01 12.86
C THR A 17 14.57 -4.07 11.74
N ILE A 18 15.87 -3.86 11.52
CA ILE A 18 16.39 -2.98 10.46
C ILE A 18 15.95 -3.49 9.09
N ILE A 19 16.12 -4.79 8.81
CA ILE A 19 15.72 -5.40 7.53
C ILE A 19 14.22 -5.19 7.29
N GLN A 20 13.38 -5.44 8.30
CA GLN A 20 11.93 -5.24 8.21
C GLN A 20 11.58 -3.76 7.97
N PHE A 21 12.22 -2.83 8.66
CA PHE A 21 11.99 -1.40 8.46
C PHE A 21 12.39 -0.95 7.05
N SER A 22 13.52 -1.44 6.54
CA SER A 22 13.96 -1.18 5.17
C SER A 22 12.98 -1.75 4.14
N LEU A 23 12.43 -2.94 4.37
CA LEU A 23 11.40 -3.54 3.50
C LEU A 23 10.08 -2.77 3.53
N LEU A 24 9.65 -2.31 4.71
CA LEU A 24 8.46 -1.46 4.84
C LEU A 24 8.65 -0.11 4.14
N TRP A 25 9.82 0.50 4.29
CA TRP A 25 10.16 1.76 3.62
C TRP A 25 10.22 1.62 2.10
N ALA A 26 10.87 0.57 1.60
CA ALA A 26 10.88 0.23 0.18
C ALA A 26 9.46 -0.07 -0.33
N GLY A 27 8.65 -0.74 0.49
CA GLY A 27 7.24 -1.02 0.21
C GLY A 27 6.40 0.26 0.08
N GLN A 28 6.60 1.24 0.96
CA GLN A 28 5.94 2.54 0.88
C GLN A 28 6.30 3.27 -0.42
N GLY A 29 7.58 3.30 -0.79
CA GLY A 29 8.03 3.87 -2.07
C GLY A 29 7.37 3.19 -3.28
N ALA A 30 7.22 1.85 -3.25
CA ALA A 30 6.53 1.11 -4.31
C ALA A 30 5.03 1.42 -4.39
N ILE A 31 4.38 1.73 -3.27
CA ILE A 31 2.96 2.10 -3.24
C ILE A 31 2.77 3.53 -3.72
N GLU A 32 3.70 4.42 -3.42
CA GLU A 32 3.69 5.78 -3.97
C GLU A 32 3.84 5.80 -5.49
N THR A 33 4.72 4.95 -6.04
CA THR A 33 4.85 4.80 -7.49
C THR A 33 3.62 4.15 -8.09
N ALA A 34 3.07 3.09 -7.48
CA ALA A 34 1.83 2.45 -7.92
C ALA A 34 0.65 3.44 -7.94
N ALA A 35 0.50 4.26 -6.90
CA ALA A 35 -0.52 5.30 -6.84
C ALA A 35 -0.33 6.37 -7.92
N HIS A 36 0.91 6.72 -8.24
CA HIS A 36 1.22 7.68 -9.31
C HIS A 36 0.82 7.15 -10.70
N PHE A 37 1.19 5.90 -11.03
CA PHE A 37 0.80 5.28 -12.30
C PHE A 37 -0.71 5.10 -12.42
N ALA A 38 -1.35 4.59 -11.36
CA ALA A 38 -2.80 4.46 -11.32
C ALA A 38 -3.52 5.79 -11.50
N ALA A 39 -3.00 6.87 -10.89
CA ALA A 39 -3.54 8.21 -11.05
C ALA A 39 -3.42 8.71 -12.48
N ARG A 40 -2.26 8.55 -13.10
CA ARG A 40 -2.03 8.93 -14.51
C ARG A 40 -2.95 8.16 -15.46
N LYS A 41 -3.09 6.85 -15.27
CA LYS A 41 -3.96 6.01 -16.10
C LYS A 41 -5.44 6.34 -15.93
N PHE A 42 -5.84 6.71 -14.73
CA PHE A 42 -7.17 7.23 -14.48
C PHE A 42 -7.41 8.54 -15.24
N ALA A 43 -6.53 9.53 -15.13
CA ALA A 43 -6.70 10.82 -15.79
C ALA A 43 -6.83 10.73 -17.32
N LEU A 44 -6.07 9.82 -17.96
CA LEU A 44 -6.13 9.59 -19.41
C LEU A 44 -7.45 8.94 -19.87
N ASN A 45 -8.03 8.06 -19.05
CA ASN A 45 -9.16 7.22 -19.46
C ASN A 45 -10.50 7.64 -18.84
N ALA A 46 -10.50 8.46 -17.79
CA ALA A 46 -11.69 8.80 -17.00
C ALA A 46 -12.78 9.51 -17.82
N ARG A 47 -12.39 10.25 -18.86
CA ARG A 47 -13.31 10.94 -19.77
C ARG A 47 -14.06 9.99 -20.70
N ALA A 48 -13.41 8.94 -21.17
CA ALA A 48 -13.99 7.98 -22.12
C ALA A 48 -14.98 7.05 -21.41
N ASP A 49 -14.55 6.44 -20.30
CA ASP A 49 -15.39 5.59 -19.47
C ASP A 49 -14.83 5.57 -18.05
N PHE A 50 -15.55 6.21 -17.14
CA PHE A 50 -15.14 6.38 -15.76
C PHE A 50 -15.02 5.05 -14.99
N GLN A 51 -15.94 4.11 -15.21
CA GLN A 51 -15.92 2.82 -14.52
C GLN A 51 -14.78 1.95 -15.03
N LYS A 52 -14.58 1.93 -16.36
CA LYS A 52 -13.46 1.22 -16.97
C LYS A 52 -12.12 1.84 -16.58
N ALA A 53 -12.04 3.17 -16.45
CA ALA A 53 -10.86 3.86 -15.98
C ALA A 53 -10.50 3.45 -14.55
N LYS A 54 -11.48 3.43 -13.62
CA LYS A 54 -11.28 2.94 -12.25
C LYS A 54 -10.76 1.50 -12.21
N ALA A 55 -11.39 0.60 -12.95
CA ALA A 55 -10.97 -0.80 -13.04
C ALA A 55 -9.55 -0.94 -13.61
N SER A 56 -9.22 -0.16 -14.64
CA SER A 56 -7.89 -0.19 -15.28
C SER A 56 -6.79 0.37 -14.39
N ALA A 57 -7.09 1.42 -13.61
CA ALA A 57 -6.17 2.00 -12.64
C ALA A 57 -5.94 1.04 -11.46
N LEU A 58 -6.97 0.32 -11.02
CA LEU A 58 -6.86 -0.72 -10.00
C LEU A 58 -6.08 -1.94 -10.48
N ALA A 59 -6.32 -2.40 -11.70
CA ALA A 59 -5.53 -3.47 -12.30
C ALA A 59 -4.04 -3.09 -12.37
N GLU A 60 -3.72 -1.85 -12.73
CA GLU A 60 -2.34 -1.38 -12.78
C GLU A 60 -1.70 -1.24 -11.39
N ALA A 61 -2.39 -0.62 -10.43
CA ALA A 61 -1.90 -0.53 -9.06
C ALA A 61 -1.66 -1.91 -8.45
N SER A 62 -2.62 -2.83 -8.61
CA SER A 62 -2.50 -4.19 -8.10
C SER A 62 -1.37 -4.97 -8.76
N SER A 63 -1.14 -4.79 -10.07
CA SER A 63 -0.01 -5.38 -10.78
C SER A 63 1.32 -4.87 -10.24
N LEU A 64 1.48 -3.55 -10.08
CA LEU A 64 2.70 -2.96 -9.51
C LEU A 64 2.92 -3.38 -8.05
N CYS A 65 1.87 -3.44 -7.25
CA CYS A 65 1.94 -3.91 -5.87
C CYS A 65 2.25 -5.43 -5.77
N ARG A 66 1.93 -6.23 -6.78
CA ARG A 66 2.30 -7.66 -6.84
C ARG A 66 3.78 -7.89 -7.11
N HIS A 67 4.38 -7.07 -7.95
CA HIS A 67 5.78 -7.23 -8.37
C HIS A 67 6.80 -6.60 -7.42
N ARG A 68 6.36 -6.03 -6.30
CA ARG A 68 7.25 -5.41 -5.31
C ARG A 68 7.95 -6.46 -4.43
N PRO A 69 9.14 -6.16 -3.88
CA PRO A 69 9.76 -6.99 -2.85
C PRO A 69 8.83 -7.13 -1.63
N GLY A 70 8.52 -8.37 -1.25
CA GLY A 70 7.54 -8.68 -0.19
C GLY A 70 6.07 -8.72 -0.64
N GLY A 71 5.79 -8.52 -1.94
CA GLY A 71 4.46 -8.71 -2.52
C GLY A 71 4.20 -10.19 -2.81
N MET A 72 3.17 -10.77 -2.19
CA MET A 72 2.64 -12.09 -2.54
C MET A 72 1.19 -11.98 -3.04
N TRP A 73 0.71 -12.99 -3.77
CA TRP A 73 -0.67 -13.04 -4.27
C TRP A 73 -1.72 -12.80 -3.16
N GLY A 74 -1.45 -13.25 -1.93
CA GLY A 74 -2.33 -13.00 -0.77
C GLY A 74 -2.43 -11.53 -0.34
N THR A 75 -1.33 -10.75 -0.44
CA THR A 75 -1.33 -9.31 -0.10
C THR A 75 -2.01 -8.45 -1.17
N ALA A 76 -2.00 -8.89 -2.42
CA ALA A 76 -2.62 -8.16 -3.53
C ALA A 76 -4.15 -8.09 -3.42
N ALA A 77 -4.79 -9.03 -2.72
CA ALA A 77 -6.23 -8.97 -2.44
C ALA A 77 -6.60 -7.80 -1.50
N LEU A 78 -5.62 -7.23 -0.78
CA LEU A 78 -5.79 -6.08 0.11
C LEU A 78 -5.42 -4.75 -0.57
N THR A 79 -5.35 -4.69 -1.90
CA THR A 79 -5.27 -3.41 -2.64
C THR A 79 -6.65 -2.84 -2.86
N SER A 80 -6.91 -1.62 -2.37
CA SER A 80 -8.09 -0.84 -2.71
C SER A 80 -7.71 0.54 -3.21
N LEU A 81 -8.52 1.07 -4.13
CA LEU A 81 -8.41 2.44 -4.62
C LEU A 81 -9.70 3.18 -4.36
N ASN A 82 -9.59 4.23 -3.56
CA ASN A 82 -10.69 5.16 -3.35
C ASN A 82 -10.47 6.38 -4.24
N PHE A 83 -11.54 6.79 -4.92
CA PHE A 83 -11.57 7.96 -5.79
C PHE A 83 -12.54 8.96 -5.17
N ALA A 84 -12.01 10.08 -4.70
CA ALA A 84 -12.78 11.17 -4.14
C ALA A 84 -12.70 12.38 -5.07
N ARG A 85 -13.85 12.95 -5.45
CA ARG A 85 -13.91 14.17 -6.27
C ARG A 85 -13.79 15.37 -5.33
N ASN A 86 -12.82 16.25 -5.57
CA ASN A 86 -12.57 17.42 -4.69
C ASN A 86 -12.41 17.09 -3.19
N GLY A 87 -11.99 15.86 -2.84
CA GLY A 87 -11.82 15.43 -1.45
C GLY A 87 -13.06 14.87 -0.76
N GLU A 88 -14.22 14.86 -1.43
CA GLU A 88 -15.42 14.15 -0.96
C GLU A 88 -15.50 12.75 -1.59
N ASP A 89 -15.81 11.74 -0.78
CA ASP A 89 -16.02 10.35 -1.20
C ASP A 89 -17.33 10.24 -2.01
N ALA A 90 -17.37 10.88 -3.17
CA ALA A 90 -18.50 10.85 -4.08
C ALA A 90 -18.31 9.72 -5.11
N THR A 91 -19.32 8.87 -5.24
CA THR A 91 -19.47 7.96 -6.37
C THR A 91 -19.83 8.76 -7.63
N ALA A 92 -18.86 9.49 -8.17
CA ALA A 92 -19.04 10.19 -9.43
C ALA A 92 -19.37 9.16 -10.53
N THR A 93 -20.37 9.44 -11.35
CA THR A 93 -20.81 8.57 -12.46
C THR A 93 -20.15 8.97 -13.78
N ARG A 94 -19.63 10.19 -13.89
CA ARG A 94 -18.84 10.71 -15.02
C ARG A 94 -17.79 11.68 -14.52
N ALA A 95 -16.64 11.69 -15.18
CA ALA A 95 -15.61 12.71 -15.00
C ALA A 95 -15.66 13.71 -16.16
N LEU A 96 -15.56 15.00 -15.85
CA LEU A 96 -15.40 16.08 -16.83
C LEU A 96 -13.93 16.53 -16.88
N SER A 97 -13.51 17.06 -18.04
CA SER A 97 -12.18 17.65 -18.19
C SER A 97 -11.99 18.82 -17.23
N GLY A 98 -10.81 18.91 -16.61
CA GLY A 98 -10.49 19.92 -15.60
C GLY A 98 -10.93 19.58 -14.17
N GLU A 99 -11.61 18.45 -13.94
CA GLU A 99 -11.95 17.99 -12.60
C GLU A 99 -10.74 17.40 -11.86
N ALA A 100 -10.57 17.76 -10.59
CA ALA A 100 -9.55 17.20 -9.72
C ALA A 100 -10.10 16.02 -8.89
N TYR A 101 -9.41 14.89 -8.99
CA TYR A 101 -9.69 13.69 -8.22
C TYR A 101 -8.53 13.40 -7.26
N ARG A 102 -8.89 13.10 -6.02
CA ARG A 102 -7.99 12.49 -5.04
C ARG A 102 -8.10 10.99 -5.16
N ILE A 103 -6.99 10.36 -5.51
CA ILE A 103 -6.86 8.92 -5.64
C ILE A 103 -6.07 8.44 -4.43
N ARG A 104 -6.70 7.60 -3.60
CA ARG A 104 -6.08 7.01 -2.42
C ARG A 104 -5.92 5.52 -2.65
N LEU A 105 -4.68 5.10 -2.85
CA LEU A 105 -4.30 3.70 -2.87
C LEU A 105 -4.07 3.23 -1.43
N THR A 106 -4.70 2.13 -1.06
CA THR A 106 -4.46 1.41 0.20
C THR A 106 -4.00 0.01 -0.14
N HIS A 107 -2.92 -0.45 0.48
CA HIS A 107 -2.42 -1.80 0.27
C HIS A 107 -1.94 -2.44 1.58
N GLY A 108 -2.43 -3.65 1.86
CA GLY A 108 -1.97 -4.46 3.00
C GLY A 108 -0.63 -5.16 2.72
N VAL A 109 0.32 -4.99 3.64
CA VAL A 109 1.63 -5.69 3.63
C VAL A 109 1.65 -6.71 4.75
N GLU A 110 1.86 -7.99 4.41
CA GLU A 110 1.98 -9.08 5.38
C GLU A 110 3.33 -8.99 6.10
N LEU A 111 3.31 -9.13 7.42
CA LEU A 111 4.50 -9.31 8.24
C LEU A 111 4.85 -10.82 8.26
N ILE A 112 6.13 -11.18 8.05
CA ILE A 112 6.59 -12.54 7.69
C ILE A 112 7.27 -13.28 8.87
N VAL A 113 7.59 -12.62 9.98
CA VAL A 113 8.42 -13.18 11.07
C VAL A 113 7.61 -13.34 12.36
N PRO A 114 7.22 -14.56 12.78
CA PRO A 114 6.16 -14.79 13.79
C PRO A 114 6.27 -14.02 15.12
N TRP A 115 7.48 -13.88 15.68
CA TRP A 115 7.70 -13.12 16.92
C TRP A 115 7.78 -11.61 16.66
N MET A 116 8.51 -11.21 15.62
CA MET A 116 8.66 -9.80 15.26
C MET A 116 7.37 -9.19 14.73
N ASP A 117 6.51 -9.98 14.10
CA ASP A 117 5.19 -9.57 13.61
C ASP A 117 4.37 -9.01 14.76
N ARG A 118 4.34 -9.68 15.92
CA ARG A 118 3.57 -9.21 17.09
C ARG A 118 4.11 -7.90 17.65
N ILE A 119 5.43 -7.76 17.76
CA ILE A 119 6.06 -6.55 18.31
C ILE A 119 5.92 -5.38 17.35
N LEU A 120 6.26 -5.56 16.08
CA LEU A 120 6.14 -4.54 15.04
C LEU A 120 4.68 -4.17 14.80
N PHE A 121 3.78 -5.15 14.76
CA PHE A 121 2.34 -4.88 14.70
C PHE A 121 1.88 -4.10 15.91
N LEU A 122 2.41 -4.30 17.11
CA LEU A 122 2.02 -3.45 18.24
C LEU A 122 2.57 -2.03 18.10
N LEU A 123 3.84 -1.89 17.72
CA LEU A 123 4.58 -0.62 17.74
C LEU A 123 4.37 0.28 16.51
N ALA A 124 3.96 -0.26 15.36
CA ALA A 124 3.86 0.53 14.14
C ALA A 124 2.81 1.66 14.27
N PRO A 125 3.10 2.91 13.89
CA PRO A 125 2.13 4.01 13.94
C PRO A 125 1.23 4.07 12.69
N VAL A 126 0.97 2.92 12.08
CA VAL A 126 0.30 2.80 10.77
C VAL A 126 -0.99 2.00 10.97
N PRO A 127 -2.05 2.18 10.15
CA PRO A 127 -3.26 1.37 10.26
C PRO A 127 -2.94 -0.11 10.03
N LYS A 128 -3.58 -0.99 10.81
CA LYS A 128 -3.21 -2.42 10.87
C LYS A 128 -4.45 -3.27 10.90
N VAL A 129 -4.34 -4.45 10.31
CA VAL A 129 -5.44 -5.38 10.17
C VAL A 129 -4.91 -6.80 10.40
N CYS A 130 -5.65 -7.58 11.19
CA CYS A 130 -5.40 -9.01 11.36
C CYS A 130 -6.51 -9.80 10.66
N ILE A 131 -6.14 -10.67 9.72
CA ILE A 131 -7.09 -11.52 8.99
C ILE A 131 -6.54 -12.94 8.99
N ALA A 132 -7.35 -13.92 9.41
CA ALA A 132 -6.98 -15.34 9.38
C ALA A 132 -5.60 -15.64 10.01
N ASP A 133 -5.34 -15.05 11.19
CA ASP A 133 -4.09 -15.16 11.95
C ASP A 133 -2.82 -14.60 11.26
N LYS A 134 -3.03 -13.75 10.24
CA LYS A 134 -1.96 -13.00 9.57
C LYS A 134 -2.03 -11.53 9.90
N TYR A 135 -0.87 -10.93 10.16
CA TYR A 135 -0.73 -9.53 10.52
C TYR A 135 -0.39 -8.68 9.29
N TYR A 136 -1.23 -7.69 9.00
CA TYR A 136 -1.06 -6.77 7.89
C TYR A 136 -0.86 -5.33 8.37
N LEU A 137 0.12 -4.64 7.80
CA LEU A 137 0.24 -3.19 7.87
C LEU A 137 -0.36 -2.56 6.61
N LEU A 138 -1.29 -1.63 6.78
CA LEU A 138 -1.94 -0.92 5.68
C LEU A 138 -1.12 0.30 5.32
N LEU A 139 -0.46 0.22 4.18
CA LEU A 139 0.25 1.35 3.60
C LEU A 139 -0.71 2.13 2.70
N HIS A 140 -0.61 3.46 2.77
CA HIS A 140 -1.48 4.36 2.02
C HIS A 140 -0.64 5.35 1.23
N ALA A 141 -1.07 5.62 0.01
CA ALA A 141 -0.57 6.74 -0.79
C ALA A 141 -1.75 7.50 -1.38
N SER A 142 -1.75 8.82 -1.24
CA SER A 142 -2.75 9.70 -1.86
C SER A 142 -2.10 10.59 -2.91
N ARG A 143 -2.70 10.63 -4.10
CA ARG A 143 -2.30 11.50 -5.20
C ARG A 143 -3.49 12.29 -5.71
N TRP A 144 -3.23 13.52 -6.13
CA TRP A 144 -4.21 14.35 -6.81
C TRP A 144 -3.93 14.29 -8.31
N VAL A 145 -5.00 14.18 -9.10
CA VAL A 145 -4.90 14.19 -10.55
C VAL A 145 -6.05 14.95 -11.16
N THR A 146 -5.76 15.71 -12.22
CA THR A 146 -6.75 16.39 -13.03
C THR A 146 -7.10 15.55 -14.25
N VAL A 147 -8.37 15.47 -14.61
CA VAL A 147 -8.82 14.73 -15.80
C VAL A 147 -8.56 15.56 -17.05
N GLU A 148 -7.97 14.94 -18.08
CA GLU A 148 -7.66 15.57 -19.38
C GLU A 148 -8.88 15.55 -20.33
#